data_AF-A0A371SCB7-F1
#
_entry.id   AF-A0A371SCB7-F1
#
_cell.length_a   1.000
_cell.length_b   1.000
_cell.length_c   1.000
_cell.angle_alpha   90.00
_cell.angle_beta   90.00
_cell.angle_gamma   90.00
#
_symmetry.space_group_name_H-M   'P 1'
#
loop_
_entity.id
_entity.type
_entity.pdbx_description
1 polymer ?
#
loop_
_entity_poly.entity_id
_entity_poly.type
_entity_poly.pdbx_seq_one_letter_code
_entity_poly.pdbx_strand_id
1 'polypeptide(L)'
;MEPHEIRKMRMNQIMLANGTILIAIVIFYTLISIFTIKSTHFFFAIGVLILIQAIYGFIKGDSTNSFIPILEKVAIYEKQKMGVEWTKSRKVGNGWSLVLSAIMFLQLYMSLDFGDYRFQFEPIIMLIMTVSILVLLNIVMLLHFRKIDRSTSESDMKGYTLKSYIGAAVGGVVFSLAMFIIIIYYVISRI
;
A
#
# COMPACT_ATOMS: atom_id res chain seq x y z
N MET A 1 -4.73 25.90 -8.54
CA MET A 1 -5.49 25.58 -7.32
C MET A 1 -4.95 26.45 -6.21
N GLU A 2 -5.85 27.08 -5.48
CA GLU A 2 -5.46 27.94 -4.35
C GLU A 2 -4.92 27.11 -3.18
N PRO A 3 -4.02 27.65 -2.33
CA PRO A 3 -3.41 26.90 -1.22
C PRO A 3 -4.44 26.23 -0.28
N HIS A 4 -5.56 26.91 -0.02
CA HIS A 4 -6.65 26.37 0.79
C HIS A 4 -7.30 25.13 0.16
N GLU A 5 -7.48 25.12 -1.15
CA GLU A 5 -8.07 23.99 -1.87
C GLU A 5 -7.15 22.76 -1.84
N ILE A 6 -5.84 22.98 -1.98
CA ILE A 6 -4.83 21.92 -1.90
C ILE A 6 -4.86 21.30 -0.50
N ARG A 7 -4.89 22.12 0.56
CA ARG A 7 -4.98 21.62 1.94
C ARG A 7 -6.22 20.76 2.16
N LYS A 8 -7.39 21.22 1.69
CA LYS A 8 -8.65 20.45 1.78
C LYS A 8 -8.55 19.14 1.00
N MET A 9 -7.98 19.17 -0.19
CA MET A 9 -7.77 17.97 -1.02
C MET A 9 -6.86 16.95 -0.33
N ARG A 10 -5.72 17.38 0.22
CA ARG A 10 -4.79 16.50 0.97
C ARG A 10 -5.43 15.92 2.22
N MET A 11 -6.20 16.71 2.96
CA MET A 11 -6.94 16.22 4.14
C MET A 11 -7.91 15.10 3.75
N ASN A 12 -8.70 15.31 2.70
CA ASN A 12 -9.64 14.31 2.22
C ASN A 12 -8.92 13.05 1.69
N GLN A 13 -7.76 13.20 1.04
CA GLN A 13 -6.94 12.08 0.60
C GLN A 13 -6.44 11.23 1.78
N ILE A 14 -5.96 11.87 2.85
CA ILE A 14 -5.54 11.18 4.09
C ILE A 14 -6.72 10.46 4.73
N MET A 15 -7.86 11.14 4.88
CA MET A 15 -9.07 10.56 5.47
C MET A 15 -9.55 9.36 4.67
N LEU A 16 -9.58 9.46 3.33
CA LEU A 16 -9.99 8.37 2.46
C LEU A 16 -9.03 7.19 2.56
N ALA A 17 -7.71 7.43 2.51
CA ALA A 17 -6.71 6.37 2.57
C ALA A 17 -6.74 5.64 3.93
N ASN A 18 -6.70 6.38 5.03
CA ASN A 18 -6.75 5.82 6.39
C ASN A 18 -8.10 5.13 6.67
N GLY A 19 -9.22 5.74 6.25
CA GLY A 19 -10.54 5.15 6.42
C GLY A 19 -10.68 3.85 5.65
N THR A 20 -10.24 3.83 4.39
CA THR A 20 -10.31 2.62 3.54
C THR A 20 -9.46 1.49 4.12
N ILE A 21 -8.23 1.77 4.55
CA ILE A 21 -7.36 0.72 5.08
C ILE A 21 -7.85 0.20 6.44
N LEU A 22 -8.37 1.07 7.31
CA LEU A 22 -8.98 0.65 8.58
C LEU A 22 -10.20 -0.24 8.35
N ILE A 23 -11.11 0.17 7.46
CA ILE A 23 -12.29 -0.63 7.13
C ILE A 23 -11.87 -1.99 6.56
N ALA A 24 -10.89 -2.02 5.65
CA ALA A 24 -10.37 -3.26 5.08
C ALA A 24 -9.77 -4.19 6.15
N ILE A 25 -8.98 -3.65 7.08
CA ILE A 25 -8.41 -4.42 8.20
C ILE A 25 -9.49 -4.96 9.14
N VAL A 26 -10.49 -4.15 9.47
CA VAL A 26 -11.61 -4.59 10.34
C VAL A 26 -12.41 -5.71 9.68
N ILE A 27 -12.75 -5.56 8.39
CA ILE A 27 -13.43 -6.61 7.62
C ILE A 27 -12.57 -7.87 7.60
N PHE A 28 -11.29 -7.74 7.30
CA PHE A 28 -10.35 -8.86 7.25
C PHE A 28 -10.27 -9.60 8.59
N TYR A 29 -10.08 -8.88 9.69
CA TYR A 29 -10.03 -9.45 11.03
C TYR A 29 -11.32 -10.18 11.39
N THR A 30 -12.46 -9.60 11.05
CA THR A 30 -13.78 -10.20 11.28
C THR A 30 -13.90 -11.51 10.51
N LEU A 31 -13.50 -11.53 9.24
CA LEU A 31 -13.55 -12.73 8.39
C LEU A 31 -12.69 -13.87 8.94
N ILE A 32 -11.43 -13.60 9.32
CA ILE A 32 -10.54 -14.65 9.85
C ILE A 32 -10.93 -15.11 11.27
N SER A 33 -11.70 -14.30 12.01
CA SER A 33 -12.18 -14.65 13.36
C SER A 33 -13.43 -15.53 13.32
N ILE A 34 -14.29 -15.35 12.32
CA ILE A 34 -15.53 -16.12 12.15
C ILE A 34 -15.29 -17.38 11.32
N PHE A 35 -14.50 -17.28 10.25
CA PHE A 35 -14.27 -18.36 9.30
C PHE A 35 -12.89 -18.98 9.49
N THR A 36 -12.81 -20.31 9.41
CA THR A 36 -11.52 -20.99 9.35
C THR A 36 -10.96 -20.90 7.93
N ILE A 37 -10.13 -19.89 7.69
CA ILE A 37 -9.49 -19.66 6.40
C ILE A 37 -8.14 -20.39 6.39
N LYS A 38 -7.95 -21.29 5.41
CA LYS A 38 -6.65 -21.93 5.16
C LYS A 38 -5.71 -20.91 4.51
N SER A 39 -4.41 -20.98 4.83
CA SER A 39 -3.40 -20.09 4.26
C SER A 39 -3.38 -20.11 2.73
N THR A 40 -3.63 -21.27 2.11
CA THR A 40 -3.76 -21.43 0.65
C THR A 40 -4.88 -20.54 0.07
N HIS A 41 -6.07 -20.59 0.66
CA HIS A 41 -7.20 -19.75 0.22
C HIS A 41 -6.89 -18.27 0.38
N PHE A 42 -6.23 -17.89 1.47
CA PHE A 42 -5.83 -16.50 1.72
C PHE A 42 -4.85 -15.99 0.66
N PHE A 43 -3.73 -16.69 0.44
CA PHE A 43 -2.73 -16.27 -0.55
C PHE A 43 -3.27 -16.28 -1.98
N PHE A 44 -4.11 -17.25 -2.33
CA PHE A 44 -4.78 -17.28 -3.62
C PHE A 44 -5.68 -16.05 -3.80
N ALA A 45 -6.57 -15.76 -2.84
CA ALA A 45 -7.50 -14.65 -2.93
C ALA A 45 -6.77 -13.29 -3.04
N ILE A 46 -5.78 -13.05 -2.18
CA ILE A 46 -4.99 -11.82 -2.21
C ILE A 46 -4.17 -11.73 -3.51
N GLY A 47 -3.55 -12.84 -3.96
CA GLY A 47 -2.80 -12.89 -5.21
C GLY A 47 -3.65 -12.50 -6.42
N VAL A 48 -4.88 -13.03 -6.52
CA VAL A 48 -5.85 -12.69 -7.57
C VAL A 48 -6.30 -11.23 -7.48
N LEU A 49 -6.64 -10.73 -6.29
CA LEU A 49 -7.07 -9.33 -6.12
C LEU A 49 -5.99 -8.35 -6.56
N ILE A 50 -4.73 -8.59 -6.16
CA ILE A 50 -3.59 -7.75 -6.54
C ILE A 50 -3.33 -7.87 -8.05
N LEU A 51 -3.47 -9.06 -8.64
CA LEU A 51 -3.31 -9.26 -10.08
C LEU A 51 -4.34 -8.44 -10.88
N ILE A 52 -5.61 -8.51 -10.48
CA ILE A 52 -6.70 -7.74 -11.11
C ILE A 52 -6.41 -6.24 -10.98
N GLN A 53 -5.99 -5.78 -9.80
CA GLN A 53 -5.62 -4.38 -9.58
C GLN A 53 -4.47 -3.94 -10.48
N ALA A 54 -3.43 -4.78 -10.63
CA ALA A 54 -2.29 -4.49 -11.47
C ALA A 54 -2.68 -4.42 -12.96
N ILE A 55 -3.45 -5.39 -13.45
CA ILE A 55 -3.97 -5.43 -14.83
C ILE A 55 -4.83 -4.19 -15.10
N TYR A 56 -5.80 -3.91 -14.23
CA TYR A 56 -6.62 -2.69 -14.33
C TYR A 56 -5.77 -1.43 -14.33
N GLY A 57 -4.72 -1.39 -13.51
CA GLY A 57 -3.75 -0.30 -13.47
C GLY A 57 -3.03 -0.08 -14.80
N PHE A 58 -2.64 -1.15 -15.49
CA PHE A 58 -2.02 -1.07 -16.83
C PHE A 58 -3.04 -0.67 -17.91
N ILE A 59 -4.24 -1.23 -17.88
CA ILE A 59 -5.32 -0.86 -18.83
C ILE A 59 -5.67 0.63 -18.71
N LYS A 60 -5.78 1.13 -17.48
CA LYS A 60 -6.07 2.55 -17.21
C LYS A 60 -4.96 3.48 -17.69
N GLY A 61 -3.73 2.99 -17.75
CA GLY A 61 -2.56 3.72 -18.26
C GLY A 61 -2.42 5.09 -17.61
N ASP A 62 -2.44 6.13 -18.46
CA ASP A 62 -2.19 7.52 -18.07
C ASP A 62 -3.47 8.31 -17.73
N SER A 63 -4.63 7.65 -17.68
CA SER A 63 -5.89 8.30 -17.36
C SER A 63 -5.97 8.72 -15.89
N THR A 64 -6.42 9.96 -15.66
CA THR A 64 -6.71 10.50 -14.32
C THR A 64 -8.12 10.17 -13.84
N ASN A 65 -8.97 9.66 -14.73
CA ASN A 65 -10.39 9.44 -14.45
C ASN A 65 -10.57 8.50 -13.27
N SER A 66 -11.45 8.84 -12.32
CA SER A 66 -11.73 7.98 -11.18
C SER A 66 -13.23 8.01 -10.88
N PHE A 67 -13.77 6.88 -10.42
CA PHE A 67 -15.14 6.84 -9.91
C PHE A 67 -15.30 7.69 -8.65
N ILE A 68 -14.23 7.86 -7.86
CA ILE A 68 -14.22 8.68 -6.66
C ILE A 68 -13.67 10.08 -7.02
N PRO A 69 -14.49 11.14 -6.97
CA PRO A 69 -14.09 12.48 -7.45
C PRO A 69 -12.85 13.05 -6.75
N ILE A 70 -12.66 12.76 -5.46
CA ILE A 70 -11.47 13.24 -4.74
C ILE A 70 -10.17 12.63 -5.28
N LEU A 71 -10.20 11.35 -5.68
CA LEU A 71 -9.03 10.67 -6.25
C LEU A 71 -8.71 11.19 -7.65
N GLU A 72 -9.75 11.50 -8.44
CA GLU A 72 -9.57 12.15 -9.74
C GLU A 72 -8.95 13.55 -9.58
N LYS A 73 -9.47 14.36 -8.65
CA LYS A 73 -8.92 15.69 -8.35
C LYS A 73 -7.44 15.63 -7.96
N VAL A 74 -7.06 14.67 -7.11
CA VAL A 74 -5.67 14.41 -6.74
C VAL A 74 -4.84 14.00 -7.96
N ALA A 75 -5.34 13.06 -8.77
CA ALA A 75 -4.62 12.55 -9.94
C ALA A 75 -4.36 13.66 -10.97
N ILE A 76 -5.34 14.52 -11.24
CA ILE A 76 -5.17 15.68 -12.14
C ILE A 76 -4.09 16.61 -11.61
N TYR A 77 -4.16 16.99 -10.32
CA TYR A 77 -3.20 17.89 -9.70
C TYR A 77 -1.78 17.32 -9.70
N GLU A 78 -1.61 16.05 -9.31
CA GLU A 78 -0.29 15.41 -9.27
C GLU A 78 0.29 15.23 -10.67
N LYS A 79 -0.54 14.86 -11.65
CA LYS A 79 -0.11 14.73 -13.05
C LYS A 79 0.38 16.08 -13.61
N GLN A 80 -0.33 17.17 -13.31
CA GLN A 80 0.09 18.53 -13.70
C GLN A 80 1.43 18.94 -13.08
N LYS A 81 1.71 18.52 -11.84
CA LYS A 81 2.96 18.86 -11.13
C LYS A 81 4.16 17.99 -11.52
N MET A 82 3.91 16.72 -11.83
CA MET A 82 4.95 15.72 -12.05
C MET A 82 5.24 15.45 -13.53
N GLY A 83 4.30 15.76 -14.43
CA GLY A 83 4.42 15.47 -15.86
C GLY A 83 4.74 14.00 -16.13
N VAL A 84 5.81 13.75 -16.88
CA VAL A 84 6.24 12.39 -17.28
C VAL A 84 6.57 11.49 -16.08
N GLU A 85 7.03 12.06 -14.96
CA GLU A 85 7.34 11.29 -13.75
C GLU A 85 6.07 10.72 -13.10
N TRP A 86 4.90 11.32 -13.33
CA TRP A 86 3.62 10.77 -12.87
C TRP A 86 3.34 9.43 -13.55
N THR A 87 3.44 9.39 -14.89
CA THR A 87 3.26 8.18 -15.69
C THR A 87 4.28 7.12 -15.30
N LYS A 88 5.54 7.51 -15.10
CA LYS A 88 6.61 6.60 -14.65
C LYS A 88 6.28 5.99 -13.29
N SER A 89 5.90 6.81 -12.31
CA SER A 89 5.52 6.36 -10.97
C SER A 89 4.35 5.37 -11.00
N ARG A 90 3.34 5.63 -11.81
CA ARG A 90 2.18 4.74 -12.02
C ARG A 90 2.60 3.40 -12.62
N LYS A 91 3.41 3.40 -13.68
CA LYS A 91 3.90 2.17 -14.33
C LYS A 91 4.74 1.32 -13.39
N VAL A 92 5.67 1.94 -12.66
CA VAL A 92 6.49 1.23 -11.67
C VAL A 92 5.63 0.66 -10.54
N GLY A 93 4.61 1.39 -10.08
CA GLY A 93 3.69 0.92 -9.03
C GLY A 93 2.86 -0.28 -9.46
N ASN A 94 2.30 -0.25 -10.67
CA ASN A 94 1.58 -1.40 -11.24
C ASN A 94 2.54 -2.59 -11.46
N GLY A 95 3.78 -2.34 -11.89
CA GLY A 95 4.82 -3.36 -12.00
C GLY A 95 5.14 -4.03 -10.67
N TRP A 96 5.30 -3.26 -9.60
CA TRP A 96 5.48 -3.80 -8.24
C TRP A 96 4.26 -4.57 -7.75
N SER A 97 3.04 -4.17 -8.16
CA SER A 97 1.83 -4.92 -7.85
C SER A 97 1.83 -6.30 -8.53
N LEU A 98 2.31 -6.42 -9.77
CA LEU A 98 2.50 -7.72 -10.41
C LEU A 98 3.52 -8.59 -9.67
N VAL A 99 4.66 -8.00 -9.27
CA VAL A 99 5.68 -8.73 -8.48
C VAL A 99 5.08 -9.22 -7.16
N LEU A 100 4.33 -8.37 -6.46
CA LEU A 100 3.67 -8.76 -5.22
C LEU A 100 2.64 -9.88 -5.43
N SER A 101 1.85 -9.83 -6.50
CA SER A 101 0.93 -10.91 -6.87
C SER A 101 1.68 -12.23 -7.14
N ALA A 102 2.79 -12.19 -7.87
CA ALA A 102 3.64 -13.36 -8.09
C ALA A 102 4.21 -13.92 -6.79
N ILE A 103 4.63 -13.06 -5.86
CA ILE A 103 5.06 -13.48 -4.50
C ILE A 103 3.90 -14.16 -3.76
N MET A 104 2.67 -13.66 -3.86
CA MET A 104 1.50 -14.31 -3.24
C MET A 104 1.23 -15.70 -3.83
N PHE A 105 1.36 -15.88 -5.15
CA PHE A 105 1.24 -17.21 -5.76
C PHE A 105 2.40 -18.15 -5.40
N LEU A 106 3.60 -17.61 -5.20
CA LEU A 106 4.72 -18.39 -4.66
C LEU A 106 4.43 -18.85 -3.23
N GLN A 107 3.89 -17.97 -2.38
CA GLN A 107 3.46 -18.31 -1.02
C GLN A 107 2.34 -19.36 -1.03
N LEU A 108 1.38 -19.25 -1.96
CA LEU A 108 0.37 -20.27 -2.18
C LEU A 108 1.03 -21.63 -2.47
N TYR A 109 1.93 -21.69 -3.46
CA TYR A 109 2.62 -22.93 -3.83
C TYR A 109 3.37 -23.55 -2.64
N MET A 110 4.14 -22.74 -1.92
CA MET A 110 4.85 -23.19 -0.72
C MET A 110 3.89 -23.69 0.37
N SER A 111 2.70 -23.10 0.48
CA SER A 111 1.71 -23.48 1.50
C SER A 111 0.94 -24.76 1.20
N LEU A 112 1.07 -25.35 0.01
CA LEU A 112 0.38 -26.60 -0.36
C LEU A 112 0.85 -27.80 0.46
N ASP A 113 2.14 -27.84 0.81
CA ASP A 113 2.74 -28.96 1.54
C ASP A 113 2.49 -28.88 3.06
N PHE A 114 2.16 -27.70 3.58
CA PHE A 114 1.93 -27.46 5.02
C PHE A 114 0.47 -27.69 5.43
N GLY A 115 -0.07 -28.89 5.15
CA GLY A 115 -1.48 -29.27 5.37
C GLY A 115 -2.18 -28.60 6.57
N ASP A 116 -3.41 -28.11 6.32
CA ASP A 116 -4.36 -27.55 7.30
C ASP A 116 -3.88 -26.39 8.21
N TYR A 117 -2.78 -25.71 7.90
CA TYR A 117 -2.42 -24.48 8.59
C TYR A 117 -3.52 -23.41 8.45
N ARG A 118 -4.13 -23.09 9.59
CA ARG A 118 -5.16 -22.07 9.71
C ARG A 118 -4.49 -20.71 9.75
N PHE A 119 -5.00 -19.79 8.94
CA PHE A 119 -4.54 -18.43 8.94
C PHE A 119 -5.11 -17.71 10.17
N GLN A 120 -4.33 -17.66 11.25
CA GLN A 120 -4.72 -17.07 12.52
C GLN A 120 -3.63 -16.11 13.01
N PHE A 121 -4.06 -14.96 13.52
CA PHE A 121 -3.18 -13.99 14.16
C PHE A 121 -3.66 -13.72 15.58
N GLU A 122 -2.71 -13.56 16.49
CA GLU A 122 -3.03 -13.05 17.80
C GLU A 122 -3.52 -11.59 17.71
N PRO A 123 -4.58 -11.21 18.44
CA PRO A 123 -5.15 -9.87 18.35
C PRO A 123 -4.15 -8.75 18.58
N ILE A 124 -3.19 -8.95 19.48
CA ILE A 124 -2.17 -7.94 19.78
C ILE A 124 -1.16 -7.77 18.65
N ILE A 125 -0.76 -8.85 17.97
CA ILE A 125 0.10 -8.78 16.77
C ILE A 125 -0.64 -8.04 15.67
N MET A 126 -1.94 -8.31 15.49
CA MET A 126 -2.75 -7.61 14.51
C MET A 126 -2.90 -6.12 14.83
N LEU A 127 -3.07 -5.75 16.10
CA LEU A 127 -3.12 -4.35 16.53
C LEU A 127 -1.79 -3.64 16.24
N ILE A 128 -0.66 -4.26 16.58
CA ILE A 128 0.68 -3.71 16.29
C ILE A 128 0.85 -3.51 14.78
N MET A 129 0.52 -4.52 13.97
CA MET A 129 0.57 -4.42 12.51
C MET A 129 -0.30 -3.29 11.98
N THR A 130 -1.52 -3.13 12.50
CA THR A 130 -2.46 -2.09 12.10
C THR A 130 -1.91 -0.69 12.38
N VAL A 131 -1.45 -0.44 13.61
CA VAL A 131 -0.86 0.85 14.00
C VAL A 131 0.36 1.15 13.15
N SER A 132 1.25 0.17 12.99
CA SER A 132 2.46 0.30 12.17
C SER A 132 2.16 0.64 10.71
N ILE A 133 1.20 -0.05 10.08
CA ILE A 133 0.77 0.23 8.70
C ILE A 133 0.22 1.65 8.57
N LEU A 134 -0.61 2.09 9.53
CA LEU A 134 -1.16 3.45 9.52
C LEU A 134 -0.05 4.49 9.66
N VAL A 135 0.88 4.30 10.59
CA VAL A 135 2.02 5.22 10.76
C VAL A 135 2.84 5.32 9.48
N LEU A 136 3.20 4.18 8.88
CA LEU A 136 3.95 4.16 7.62
C LEU A 136 3.20 4.85 6.48
N LEU A 137 1.91 4.52 6.30
CA LEU A 137 1.08 5.11 5.25
C LEU A 137 1.05 6.64 5.38
N ASN A 138 0.86 7.15 6.60
CA ASN A 138 0.83 8.59 6.85
C ASN A 138 2.21 9.24 6.64
N ILE A 139 3.31 8.60 7.04
CA ILE A 139 4.67 9.10 6.77
C ILE A 139 4.91 9.21 5.26
N VAL A 140 4.63 8.14 4.51
CA VAL A 140 4.84 8.12 3.05
C VAL A 140 3.98 9.18 2.36
N MET A 141 2.70 9.31 2.73
CA MET A 141 1.84 10.37 2.21
C MET A 141 2.38 11.76 2.51
N LEU A 142 2.81 12.03 3.75
CA LEU A 142 3.35 13.34 4.13
C LEU A 142 4.63 13.68 3.35
N LEU A 143 5.54 12.71 3.17
CA LEU A 143 6.75 12.91 2.38
C LEU A 143 6.42 13.19 0.91
N HIS A 144 5.46 12.45 0.36
CA HIS A 144 4.99 12.63 -1.00
C HIS A 144 4.35 14.01 -1.22
N PHE A 145 3.42 14.40 -0.35
CA PHE A 145 2.75 15.71 -0.42
C PHE A 145 3.74 16.84 -0.28
N ARG A 146 4.66 16.77 0.69
CA ARG A 146 5.72 17.79 0.85
C ARG A 146 6.57 17.94 -0.40
N LYS A 147 6.86 16.84 -1.10
CA LYS A 147 7.69 16.88 -2.32
C LYS A 147 6.94 17.46 -3.52
N ILE A 148 5.67 17.08 -3.71
CA ILE A 148 4.84 17.58 -4.82
C ILE A 148 4.41 19.03 -4.59
N ASP A 149 3.95 19.36 -3.39
CA ASP A 149 3.35 20.67 -3.13
C ASP A 149 4.41 21.79 -3.06
N ARG A 150 5.69 21.43 -2.85
CA ARG A 150 6.83 22.36 -2.93
C ARG A 150 7.45 22.47 -4.32
N SER A 151 7.13 21.59 -5.27
CA SER A 151 7.71 21.69 -6.61
C SER A 151 7.10 22.87 -7.37
N THR A 152 7.96 23.67 -7.99
CA THR A 152 7.55 24.82 -8.79
C THR A 152 7.42 24.48 -10.27
N SER A 153 8.17 23.48 -10.73
CA SER A 153 8.15 23.02 -12.12
C SER A 153 8.30 21.49 -12.23
N GLU A 154 8.03 20.95 -13.42
CA GLU A 154 8.26 19.54 -13.71
C GLU A 154 9.75 19.14 -13.61
N SER A 155 10.68 20.07 -13.85
CA SER A 155 12.11 19.80 -13.73
C SER A 155 12.52 19.44 -12.30
N ASP A 156 11.83 19.98 -11.29
CA ASP A 156 12.06 19.68 -9.86
C ASP A 156 11.73 18.21 -9.50
N MET A 157 10.99 17.54 -10.39
CA MET A 157 10.53 16.16 -10.23
C MET A 157 11.38 15.16 -11.00
N LYS A 158 12.36 15.59 -11.81
CA LYS A 158 13.21 14.69 -12.60
C LYS A 158 13.92 13.66 -11.71
N GLY A 159 13.71 12.38 -12.00
CA GLY A 159 14.29 11.27 -11.24
C GLY A 159 13.64 11.03 -9.87
N TYR A 160 12.57 11.75 -9.53
CA TYR A 160 11.84 11.59 -8.28
C TYR A 160 11.35 10.16 -8.09
N THR A 161 10.78 9.55 -9.14
CA THR A 161 10.22 8.19 -9.06
C THR A 161 11.28 7.21 -8.55
N LEU A 162 12.47 7.18 -9.18
CA LEU A 162 13.52 6.25 -8.79
C LEU A 162 13.96 6.47 -7.33
N LYS A 163 14.20 7.72 -6.94
CA LYS A 163 14.59 8.06 -5.56
C LYS A 163 13.53 7.66 -4.54
N SER A 164 12.25 7.86 -4.87
CA SER A 164 11.13 7.50 -3.99
C SER A 164 11.02 5.98 -3.80
N TYR A 165 11.17 5.18 -4.87
CA TYR A 165 11.12 3.73 -4.77
C TYR A 165 12.34 3.14 -4.05
N ILE A 166 13.53 3.70 -4.26
CA ILE A 166 14.72 3.31 -3.46
C ILE A 166 14.49 3.64 -1.99
N GLY A 167 14.00 4.83 -1.67
CA GLY A 167 13.65 5.21 -0.31
C GLY A 167 12.61 4.29 0.31
N ALA A 168 11.58 3.91 -0.45
CA ALA A 168 10.57 2.95 -0.01
C ALA A 168 11.15 1.54 0.21
N ALA A 169 12.06 1.07 -0.65
CA ALA A 169 12.71 -0.23 -0.49
C ALA A 169 13.58 -0.26 0.78
N VAL A 170 14.41 0.76 1.00
CA VAL A 170 15.23 0.88 2.22
C VAL A 170 14.35 0.96 3.46
N GLY A 171 13.34 1.84 3.44
CA GLY A 171 12.38 1.97 4.55
C GLY A 171 11.62 0.68 4.83
N GLY A 172 11.24 -0.07 3.80
CA GLY A 172 10.56 -1.35 3.91
C GLY A 172 11.43 -2.44 4.53
N VAL A 173 12.72 -2.48 4.20
CA VAL A 173 13.68 -3.42 4.84
C VAL A 173 13.85 -3.08 6.32
N VAL A 174 14.09 -1.81 6.66
CA VAL A 174 14.22 -1.36 8.05
C VAL A 174 12.95 -1.68 8.85
N PHE A 175 11.79 -1.41 8.26
CA PHE A 175 10.51 -1.71 8.89
C PHE A 175 10.29 -3.21 9.10
N SER A 176 10.60 -4.04 8.09
CA SER A 176 10.48 -5.49 8.19
C SER A 176 11.36 -6.07 9.30
N LEU A 177 12.59 -5.56 9.42
CA LEU A 177 13.50 -5.93 10.51
C LEU A 177 12.95 -5.53 11.89
N ALA A 178 12.44 -4.30 12.02
CA ALA A 178 11.84 -3.84 13.26
C ALA A 178 10.63 -4.70 13.66
N MET A 179 9.74 -5.00 12.72
CA MET A 179 8.59 -5.89 12.95
C MET A 179 9.02 -7.30 13.34
N PHE A 180 10.03 -7.86 12.67
CA PHE A 180 10.58 -9.17 12.99
C PHE A 180 11.11 -9.25 14.43
N ILE A 181 11.87 -8.23 14.86
CA ILE A 181 12.39 -8.15 16.24
C ILE A 181 11.24 -8.07 17.24
N ILE A 182 10.23 -7.22 16.99
CA ILE A 182 9.06 -7.07 17.87
C ILE A 182 8.31 -8.40 18.00
N ILE A 183 8.07 -9.10 16.89
CA ILE A 183 7.34 -10.37 16.87
C ILE A 183 8.14 -11.45 17.61
N ILE A 184 9.45 -11.58 17.36
CA ILE A 184 10.29 -12.56 18.07
C ILE A 184 10.32 -12.29 19.57
N TYR A 185 10.53 -11.04 19.97
CA TYR A 185 10.54 -10.68 21.38
C TYR A 185 9.20 -11.01 22.05
N TYR A 186 8.10 -10.69 21.37
CA TYR A 186 6.77 -11.02 21.84
C TYR A 186 6.57 -12.53 22.04
N VAL A 187 6.96 -13.35 21.05
CA VAL A 187 6.86 -14.81 21.14
C VAL A 187 7.72 -15.37 22.27
N ILE A 188 8.98 -14.93 22.39
CA ILE A 188 9.89 -15.40 23.45
C ILE A 188 9.36 -15.01 24.84
N SER A 189 8.80 -13.81 25.00
CA SER A 189 8.28 -13.34 26.29
C SER A 189 7.06 -14.11 26.81
N ARG A 190 6.44 -14.93 25.95
CA ARG A 190 5.27 -15.77 26.29
C ARG A 190 5.59 -17.25 26.49
N ILE A 191 6.82 -17.68 26.20
CA ILE A 191 7.35 -19.03 26.48
C ILE A 191 7.88 -19.04 27.91
#